data_AF-A0A0C9XPC0-F1
#
_entry.id   AF-A0A0C9XPC0-F1
#
_cell.length_a   1.000
_cell.length_b   1.000
_cell.length_c   1.000
_cell.angle_alpha   90.00
_cell.angle_beta   90.00
_cell.angle_gamma   90.00
#
_symmetry.space_group_name_H-M   'P 1'
#
loop_
_entity.id
_entity.type
_entity.pdbx_description
1 polymer ?
#
loop_
_entity_poly.entity_id
_entity_poly.type
_entity_poly.pdbx_seq_one_letter_code
_entity_poly.pdbx_strand_id
1 'polypeptide(L)'
;ELRKNYISPSETIAAIDSIAREILKNYPLVVIDVTTGHLCDGPERMHIFKASPSFKEVVSSTTRELDKERILEAVTSFFGYVMFSHVWQGNKPSFQQVSAVISVWHLPKTILNEKLQNFCKETRRFGYKWAWSDTYRQGHELHP
;
A
#
# COMPACT_ATOMS: atom_id res chain seq x y z
N GLU A 1 19.95 29.04 26.79
CA GLU A 1 18.91 28.81 25.78
C GLU A 1 19.21 27.51 25.02
N LEU A 2 18.38 26.47 25.12
CA LEU A 2 18.63 25.15 24.48
C LEU A 2 17.45 24.64 23.63
N ARG A 3 16.42 25.48 23.40
CA ARG A 3 15.15 25.06 22.78
C ARG A 3 14.98 25.43 21.30
N LYS A 4 15.97 26.01 20.63
CA LYS A 4 15.74 26.61 19.31
C LYS A 4 15.67 25.62 18.14
N ASN A 5 16.12 24.36 18.30
CA ASN A 5 16.21 23.38 17.19
C ASN A 5 15.67 21.99 17.57
N TYR A 6 14.58 21.88 18.34
CA TYR A 6 13.94 20.58 18.61
C TYR A 6 12.66 20.47 17.79
N ILE A 7 12.59 19.46 16.93
CA ILE A 7 11.37 19.11 16.21
C ILE A 7 10.56 18.15 17.07
N SER A 8 9.30 18.50 17.31
CA SER A 8 8.37 17.67 18.05
C SER A 8 7.96 16.43 17.24
N PRO A 9 7.66 15.30 17.89
CA PRO A 9 7.09 14.13 17.22
C PRO A 9 5.84 14.47 16.39
N SER A 10 5.02 15.42 16.84
CA SER A 10 3.84 15.91 16.10
C SER A 10 4.20 16.56 14.76
N GLU A 11 5.27 17.34 14.70
CA GLU A 11 5.73 17.97 13.44
C GLU A 11 6.26 16.91 12.47
N THR A 12 7.02 15.93 12.98
CA THR A 12 7.49 14.79 12.19
C THR A 12 6.31 13.99 11.62
N ILE A 13 5.30 13.68 12.45
CA ILE A 13 4.10 12.98 12.02
C ILE A 13 3.35 13.77 10.95
N ALA A 14 3.21 15.08 11.11
CA ALA A 14 2.56 15.93 10.11
C ALA A 14 3.30 15.94 8.76
N ALA A 15 4.63 15.94 8.79
CA ALA A 15 5.45 15.86 7.59
C ALA A 15 5.33 14.51 6.88
N ILE A 16 5.40 13.41 7.63
CA ILE A 16 5.18 12.04 7.12
C ILE A 16 3.80 11.94 6.45
N ASP A 17 2.76 12.41 7.15
CA ASP A 17 1.39 12.41 6.67
C ASP A 17 1.22 13.18 5.36
N SER A 18 1.88 14.33 5.24
CA SER A 18 1.86 15.15 4.02
C SER A 18 2.50 14.41 2.85
N ILE A 19 3.71 13.86 3.04
CA ILE A 19 4.47 13.15 2.01
C ILE A 19 3.73 11.88 1.58
N ALA A 20 3.22 11.10 2.53
CA ALA A 20 2.49 9.88 2.25
C ALA A 20 1.19 10.15 1.48
N ARG A 21 0.44 11.21 1.82
CA ARG A 21 -0.73 11.62 1.05
C ARG A 21 -0.37 12.00 -0.38
N GLU A 22 0.72 12.73 -0.58
CA GLU A 22 1.16 13.13 -1.92
C GLU A 22 1.56 11.94 -2.78
N ILE A 23 2.28 10.97 -2.20
CA ILE A 23 2.62 9.72 -2.89
C ILE A 23 1.36 8.94 -3.24
N LEU A 24 0.42 8.80 -2.29
CA LEU A 24 -0.80 8.03 -2.51
C LEU A 24 -1.73 8.61 -3.59
N LYS A 25 -1.69 9.92 -3.87
CA LYS A 25 -2.44 10.53 -4.99
C LYS A 25 -2.09 9.93 -6.35
N ASN A 26 -0.84 9.49 -6.52
CA ASN A 26 -0.34 8.96 -7.79
C ASN A 26 -0.33 7.42 -7.84
N TYR A 27 -0.77 6.77 -6.77
CA TYR A 27 -0.76 5.31 -6.64
C TYR A 27 -2.15 4.74 -6.92
N PRO A 28 -2.23 3.43 -7.20
CA PRO A 28 -3.52 2.81 -7.40
C PRO A 28 -4.44 2.95 -6.19
N LEU A 29 -5.72 3.22 -6.46
CA LEU A 29 -6.75 3.47 -5.43
C LEU A 29 -6.92 2.30 -4.46
N VAL A 30 -6.78 1.07 -4.94
CA VAL A 30 -6.89 -0.15 -4.14
C VAL A 30 -5.80 -1.13 -4.53
N VAL A 31 -5.13 -1.69 -3.53
CA VAL A 31 -4.11 -2.74 -3.65
C VAL A 31 -4.46 -3.91 -2.71
N ILE A 32 -3.82 -5.06 -2.90
CA ILE A 32 -3.94 -6.22 -2.03
C ILE A 32 -2.81 -6.18 -0.99
N ASP A 33 -3.13 -6.29 0.30
CA ASP A 33 -2.13 -6.67 1.31
C ASP A 33 -1.78 -8.14 1.09
N VAL A 34 -0.53 -8.43 0.70
CA VAL A 34 -0.12 -9.80 0.34
C VAL A 34 0.06 -10.74 1.53
N THR A 35 -0.11 -10.24 2.76
CA THR A 35 -0.12 -11.06 3.96
C THR A 35 -1.54 -11.52 4.28
N THR A 36 -2.50 -10.60 4.33
CA THR A 36 -3.90 -10.90 4.68
C THR A 36 -4.76 -11.27 3.47
N GLY A 37 -4.32 -10.87 2.28
CA GLY A 37 -5.05 -11.00 1.04
C GLY A 37 -6.21 -10.01 0.89
N HIS A 38 -6.36 -9.05 1.81
CA HIS A 38 -7.44 -8.06 1.79
C HIS A 38 -7.15 -6.94 0.78
N LEU A 39 -8.22 -6.37 0.24
CA LEU A 39 -8.16 -5.13 -0.52
C LEU A 39 -8.06 -3.94 0.44
N CYS A 40 -7.06 -3.09 0.24
CA CYS A 40 -6.77 -1.91 1.06
C CYS A 40 -6.76 -0.66 0.18
N ASP A 41 -7.55 0.34 0.58
CA ASP A 41 -7.55 1.66 -0.02
C ASP A 41 -6.49 2.58 0.62
N GLY A 42 -6.40 3.84 0.18
CA GLY A 42 -5.47 4.82 0.73
C GLY A 42 -5.55 4.97 2.26
N PRO A 43 -6.74 5.23 2.84
CA PRO A 43 -6.93 5.30 4.29
C PRO A 43 -6.47 4.05 5.05
N GLU A 44 -6.83 2.85 4.60
CA GLU A 44 -6.43 1.61 5.26
C GLU A 44 -4.90 1.41 5.21
N ARG A 45 -4.28 1.66 4.05
CA ARG A 45 -2.82 1.58 3.92
C ARG A 45 -2.11 2.59 4.83
N MET A 46 -2.66 3.79 4.99
CA MET A 46 -2.15 4.80 5.93
C MET A 46 -2.28 4.32 7.38
N HIS A 47 -3.40 3.72 7.75
CA HIS A 47 -3.59 3.15 9.08
C HIS A 47 -2.53 2.07 9.38
N ILE A 48 -2.32 1.15 8.44
CA ILE A 48 -1.31 0.09 8.56
C ILE A 48 0.11 0.69 8.61
N PHE A 49 0.40 1.74 7.82
CA PHE A 49 1.69 2.42 7.85
C PHE A 49 1.99 3.02 9.23
N LYS A 50 1.05 3.73 9.83
CA LYS A 50 1.22 4.35 11.16
C LYS A 50 1.43 3.32 12.27
N ALA A 51 0.93 2.10 12.10
CA ALA A 51 1.19 0.99 13.02
C ALA A 51 2.56 0.31 12.80
N SER A 52 3.22 0.56 11.66
CA SER A 52 4.42 -0.15 11.23
C SER A 52 5.68 0.21 12.07
N PRO A 53 6.66 -0.70 12.15
CA PRO A 53 7.96 -0.39 12.74
C PRO A 53 8.66 0.79 12.05
N SER A 54 8.63 0.86 10.72
CA SER A 54 9.27 1.94 9.94
C SER A 54 8.74 3.32 10.35
N PHE A 55 7.42 3.46 10.53
CA PHE A 55 6.85 4.72 11.00
C PHE A 55 7.34 5.08 12.41
N LYS A 56 7.32 4.12 13.34
CA LYS A 56 7.78 4.33 14.72
C LYS A 56 9.26 4.72 14.78
N GLU A 57 10.08 4.12 13.92
CA GLU A 57 11.51 4.39 13.82
C GLU A 57 11.79 5.81 13.30
N VAL A 58 11.10 6.24 12.24
CA VAL A 58 11.26 7.60 11.71
C VAL A 58 10.81 8.65 12.74
N VAL A 59 9.70 8.40 13.43
CA VAL A 59 9.21 9.31 14.48
C VAL A 59 10.17 9.38 15.68
N SER A 60 10.75 8.25 16.10
CA SER A 60 11.64 8.22 17.27
C SER A 60 13.06 8.74 17.01
N SER A 61 13.55 8.60 15.77
CA SER A 61 14.90 9.03 15.38
C SER A 61 15.01 10.54 15.07
N THR A 62 13.88 11.21 14.83
CA THR A 62 13.85 12.65 14.52
C THR A 62 13.97 13.46 15.81
N THR A 63 15.18 13.96 16.12
CA THR A 63 15.46 14.64 17.40
C THR A 63 15.98 16.08 17.26
N ARG A 64 16.43 16.49 16.07
CA ARG A 64 17.06 17.82 15.86
C ARG A 64 16.65 18.50 14.56
N GLU A 65 16.59 17.76 13.46
CA GLU A 65 16.17 18.28 12.15
C GLU A 65 15.30 17.25 11.43
N LEU A 66 14.43 17.73 10.55
CA LEU A 66 13.49 16.90 9.82
C LEU A 66 14.26 16.20 8.69
N ASP A 67 14.53 14.91 8.88
CA ASP A 67 15.19 14.08 7.88
C ASP A 67 14.19 13.69 6.78
N LYS A 68 14.00 14.61 5.83
CA LYS A 68 13.07 14.44 4.71
C LYS A 68 13.43 13.25 3.83
N GLU A 69 14.71 12.96 3.66
CA GLU A 69 15.18 11.83 2.85
C GLU A 69 14.78 10.51 3.49
N ARG A 70 15.03 10.36 4.80
CA ARG A 70 14.61 9.17 5.55
C ARG A 70 13.10 9.00 5.61
N ILE A 71 12.35 10.10 5.75
CA ILE A 71 10.88 10.06 5.68
C ILE A 71 10.45 9.57 4.29
N LEU A 72 11.02 10.13 3.22
CA LEU A 72 10.68 9.75 1.86
C LEU A 72 11.02 8.29 1.57
N GLU A 73 12.18 7.82 2.02
CA GLU A 73 12.61 6.43 1.89
C GLU A 73 11.64 5.48 2.62
N ALA A 74 11.30 5.76 3.87
CA ALA A 74 10.38 4.95 4.66
C ALA A 74 8.97 4.89 4.02
N VAL A 75 8.46 6.03 3.57
CA VAL A 75 7.15 6.11 2.91
C VAL A 75 7.18 5.37 1.57
N THR A 76 8.17 5.64 0.71
CA THR A 76 8.27 5.01 -0.62
C THR A 76 8.46 3.50 -0.51
N SER A 77 9.33 3.05 0.40
CA SER A 77 9.56 1.62 0.64
C SER A 77 8.30 0.94 1.16
N PHE A 78 7.57 1.59 2.07
CA PHE A 78 6.35 1.01 2.62
C PHE A 78 5.22 0.95 1.60
N PHE A 79 4.98 2.03 0.83
CA PHE A 79 3.84 2.11 -0.09
C PHE A 79 4.12 1.52 -1.48
N GLY A 80 5.39 1.21 -1.80
CA GLY A 80 5.79 0.54 -3.03
C GLY A 80 5.01 -0.75 -3.28
N TYR A 81 4.62 -0.97 -4.53
CA TYR A 81 3.79 -2.11 -4.92
C TYR A 81 4.34 -2.80 -6.16
N VAL A 82 4.01 -4.07 -6.32
CA VAL A 82 4.27 -4.82 -7.56
C VAL A 82 2.98 -4.83 -8.38
N MET A 83 3.10 -4.51 -9.66
CA MET A 83 1.99 -4.50 -10.61
C MET A 83 1.89 -5.83 -11.35
N PHE A 84 0.69 -6.38 -11.40
CA PHE A 84 0.32 -7.49 -12.26
C PHE A 84 -0.35 -6.98 -13.54
N SER A 85 0.42 -6.86 -14.62
CA SER A 85 -0.09 -6.47 -15.93
C SER A 85 0.04 -7.64 -16.92
N HIS A 86 -1.00 -8.45 -17.10
CA HIS A 86 -1.07 -9.39 -18.22
C HIS A 86 -2.53 -9.65 -18.62
N VAL A 87 -2.73 -9.81 -19.94
CA VAL A 87 -4.00 -10.20 -20.56
C VAL A 87 -4.48 -11.49 -19.91
N TRP A 88 -5.61 -11.42 -19.21
CA TRP A 88 -6.25 -12.56 -18.59
C TRP A 88 -6.82 -13.44 -19.72
N GLN A 89 -6.30 -14.65 -19.91
CA GLN A 89 -6.90 -15.63 -20.84
C GLN A 89 -8.16 -16.23 -20.20
N GLY A 90 -9.20 -15.41 -20.02
CA GLY A 90 -10.48 -15.81 -19.41
C GLY A 90 -11.09 -14.75 -18.48
N ASN A 91 -12.14 -15.13 -17.74
CA ASN A 91 -12.86 -14.24 -16.81
C ASN A 91 -12.01 -13.94 -15.56
N LYS A 92 -11.23 -12.87 -15.67
CA LYS A 92 -10.49 -12.21 -14.61
C LYS A 92 -11.28 -12.14 -13.27
N PRO A 93 -10.65 -12.36 -12.10
CA PRO A 93 -11.26 -12.08 -10.80
C PRO A 93 -11.63 -10.60 -10.66
N SER A 94 -12.91 -10.28 -10.47
CA SER A 94 -13.35 -8.89 -10.35
C SER A 94 -13.10 -8.32 -8.95
N PHE A 95 -13.08 -6.99 -8.84
CA PHE A 95 -13.11 -6.29 -7.55
C PHE A 95 -14.21 -6.82 -6.63
N GLN A 96 -15.43 -6.95 -7.16
CA GLN A 96 -16.60 -7.39 -6.39
C GLN A 96 -16.44 -8.80 -5.85
N GLN A 97 -15.84 -9.71 -6.64
CA GLN A 97 -15.60 -11.08 -6.20
C GLN A 97 -14.62 -11.12 -5.02
N VAL A 98 -13.51 -10.37 -5.10
CA VAL A 98 -12.52 -10.34 -4.01
C VAL A 98 -13.06 -9.62 -2.76
N SER A 99 -13.76 -8.49 -2.93
CA SER A 99 -14.42 -7.82 -1.81
C SER A 99 -15.49 -8.69 -1.14
N ALA A 100 -16.24 -9.50 -1.89
CA ALA A 100 -17.27 -10.38 -1.34
C ALA A 100 -16.70 -11.53 -0.50
N VAL A 101 -15.52 -12.05 -0.86
CA VAL A 101 -14.86 -13.13 -0.10
C VAL A 101 -13.85 -12.61 0.94
N ILE A 102 -13.75 -11.28 1.08
CA ILE A 102 -12.89 -10.54 2.03
C ILE A 102 -11.39 -10.66 1.73
N SER A 103 -10.91 -11.81 1.24
CA SER A 103 -9.50 -12.09 0.98
C SER A 103 -9.29 -12.90 -0.31
N VAL A 104 -8.22 -12.59 -1.05
CA VAL A 104 -7.78 -13.41 -2.20
C VAL A 104 -7.49 -14.87 -1.83
N TRP A 105 -7.18 -15.14 -0.56
CA TRP A 105 -6.91 -16.50 -0.08
C TRP A 105 -8.17 -17.36 0.02
N HIS A 106 -9.35 -16.74 0.11
CA HIS A 106 -10.64 -17.44 0.20
C HIS A 106 -11.34 -17.57 -1.16
N LEU A 107 -10.69 -17.13 -2.25
CA LEU A 107 -11.23 -17.30 -3.59
C LEU A 107 -11.33 -18.80 -3.95
N PRO A 108 -12.38 -19.21 -4.69
CA PRO A 108 -12.54 -20.60 -5.11
C PRO A 108 -11.37 -21.04 -6.01
N LYS A 109 -11.04 -22.33 -5.98
CA LYS A 109 -9.96 -22.90 -6.80
C LYS A 109 -10.32 -22.84 -8.28
N THR A 110 -9.80 -21.83 -8.96
CA THR A 110 -9.85 -21.65 -10.41
C THR A 110 -8.46 -21.25 -10.87
N ILE A 111 -8.11 -21.56 -12.12
CA ILE A 111 -6.80 -21.24 -12.70
C ILE A 111 -6.44 -19.75 -12.51
N LEU A 112 -7.43 -18.85 -12.64
CA LEU A 112 -7.20 -17.40 -12.54
C LEU A 112 -7.04 -16.94 -11.08
N ASN A 113 -7.78 -17.54 -10.14
CA ASN A 113 -7.61 -17.25 -8.72
C ASN A 113 -6.28 -17.78 -8.19
N GLU A 114 -5.87 -18.98 -8.61
CA GLU A 114 -4.56 -19.55 -8.27
C GLU A 114 -3.42 -18.69 -8.82
N LYS A 115 -3.58 -18.15 -10.04
CA LYS A 115 -2.63 -17.19 -10.61
C LYS A 115 -2.50 -15.93 -9.76
N LEU A 116 -3.61 -15.35 -9.31
CA LEU A 116 -3.61 -14.17 -8.42
C LEU A 116 -2.97 -14.48 -7.04
N GLN A 117 -3.30 -15.64 -6.47
CA GLN A 117 -2.72 -16.10 -5.21
C GLN A 117 -1.21 -16.31 -5.31
N ASN A 118 -0.75 -16.94 -6.40
CA ASN A 118 0.67 -17.14 -6.65
C ASN A 118 1.39 -15.80 -6.87
N PHE A 119 0.76 -14.86 -7.58
CA PHE A 119 1.30 -13.51 -7.70
C PHE A 119 1.48 -12.82 -6.35
N CYS A 120 0.50 -12.91 -5.44
CA CYS A 120 0.61 -12.35 -4.09
C CYS A 120 1.74 -13.02 -3.29
N LYS A 121 1.89 -14.34 -3.40
CA LYS A 121 3.00 -15.08 -2.76
C LYS A 121 4.37 -14.62 -3.26
N GLU A 122 4.52 -14.46 -4.57
CA GLU A 122 5.77 -13.97 -5.18
C GLU A 122 6.05 -12.52 -4.77
N THR A 123 5.05 -11.65 -4.80
CA THR A 123 5.16 -10.26 -4.35
C THR A 123 5.68 -10.19 -2.91
N ARG A 124 5.13 -11.03 -2.01
CA ARG A 124 5.61 -11.17 -0.63
C ARG A 124 7.05 -11.68 -0.57
N ARG A 125 7.40 -12.66 -1.40
CA ARG A 125 8.76 -13.24 -1.47
C ARG A 125 9.81 -12.20 -1.84
N PHE A 126 9.46 -11.24 -2.69
CA PHE A 126 10.32 -10.11 -3.06
C PHE A 126 10.34 -8.96 -2.03
N GLY A 127 9.66 -9.12 -0.88
CA GLY A 127 9.67 -8.14 0.21
C GLY A 127 8.64 -7.02 0.07
N TYR A 128 7.78 -7.05 -0.95
CA TYR A 128 6.73 -6.05 -1.12
C TYR A 128 5.50 -6.41 -0.27
N LYS A 129 4.88 -5.39 0.33
CA LYS A 129 3.63 -5.53 1.09
C LYS A 129 2.39 -5.46 0.21
N TRP A 130 2.49 -4.77 -0.93
CA TRP A 130 1.34 -4.44 -1.76
C TRP A 130 1.45 -5.06 -3.14
N ALA A 131 0.38 -5.73 -3.54
CA ALA A 131 0.16 -6.20 -4.90
C ALA A 131 -0.92 -5.33 -5.55
N TRP A 132 -0.66 -4.78 -6.73
CA TRP A 132 -1.69 -4.18 -7.56
C TRP A 132 -2.00 -5.08 -8.74
N SER A 133 -3.27 -5.17 -9.09
CA SER A 133 -3.74 -5.89 -10.26
C SER A 133 -4.66 -4.97 -11.05
N ASP A 134 -4.49 -4.99 -12.38
CA ASP A 134 -5.32 -4.26 -13.35
C ASP A 134 -6.80 -4.68 -13.32
N THR A 135 -7.15 -5.63 -12.44
CA THR A 135 -8.52 -6.11 -12.12
C THR A 135 -9.37 -5.07 -11.43
N TYR A 136 -8.73 -4.13 -10.74
CA TYR A 136 -9.39 -3.22 -9.81
C TYR A 136 -9.42 -1.79 -10.33
N ARG A 137 -9.26 -1.59 -11.64
CA ARG A 137 -9.56 -0.30 -12.25
C ARG A 137 -11.07 -0.07 -12.04
N GLN A 138 -11.42 0.83 -11.12
CA GLN A 138 -12.78 1.34 -11.05
C GLN A 138 -13.13 1.85 -12.44
N GLY A 139 -14.28 1.40 -12.96
CA GLY A 139 -14.88 1.97 -14.14
C GLY A 139 -15.25 3.42 -13.88
N HIS A 140 -14.31 4.33 -14.09
CA HIS A 140 -14.62 5.65 -14.62
C HIS A 140 -14.61 5.55 -16.15
N GLU A 141 -15.45 4.68 -16.68
CA GLU A 141 -15.91 4.66 -18.07
C GLU A 141 -17.42 4.40 -18.04
N LEU A 142 -18.16 5.43 -17.60
CA LEU A 142 -19.56 5.66 -17.91
C LEU A 142 -19.67 7.20 -17.92
N HIS A 143 -19.73 7.88 -19.07
CA HIS A 143 -20.81 7.84 -20.06
C HIS A 143 -20.35 8.47 -21.41
N PRO A 144 -21.13 8.28 -22.51
CA PRO A 144 -20.72 8.53 -23.90
C PRO A 144 -20.42 9.99 -24.26
#